data_AF-A0A938RG52-F1
#
_entry.id   AF-A0A938RG52-F1
#
_cell.length_a   1.000
_cell.length_b   1.000
_cell.length_c   1.000
_cell.angle_alpha   90.00
_cell.angle_beta   90.00
_cell.angle_gamma   90.00
#
_symmetry.space_group_name_H-M   'P 1'
#
loop_
_entity.id
_entity.type
_entity.pdbx_description
1 polymer ?
#
loop_
_entity_poly.entity_id
_entity_poly.type
_entity_poly.pdbx_seq_one_letter_code
_entity_poly.pdbx_strand_id
1 'polypeptide(L)'
;MRLKEGEPEMVDVMKDGPVNPVKIQDNTLRDGHQSIYATRMRTEDMLPIAEAMDEMGFWAMEVWGGATFDSMHRFLGEDPWERPKILKKFIKKTPFTMLLRGQNLVGYRNYADDVVRAFVDKSCEVGIDVFRVFDALNDLRNFQTCVERIKANGKHFQGAICYSLTEPRLGGDVFNLDYFMNKCKALEAMGADSICIKDMAGIVSPYDIYDLITGLKKVTKLPLHFHTHYTSGMASMAYIKAIEAGVDIVDTCLAPYALRTSMPAVEPLVVTLQGTKRDTGMDVRKLIKLGEHLEKIAPKYQKHLATNKLSQIDAGVLAHQVPGGMISNLISQLKEMNALDRLDEVHAEIPRTRKEAGMPPLVTPTSQIVGVQSVMNVVAGRYKMISNQFSDLMFGLYGQTPIPVDSEVQKLVLKRSKRGQTPITGRPADFLEPELVEDKKKIGDLAKTEEDLLTYALYPATGEQFLKWKYGVEPIPDNVKS
;
A
#
# COMPACT_ATOMS: atom_id res chain seq x y z
N MET A 1 -22.09 -5.68 43.92
CA MET A 1 -20.75 -6.03 43.38
C MET A 1 -19.99 -4.73 43.22
N ARG A 2 -18.89 -4.56 43.96
CA ARG A 2 -18.17 -3.28 44.09
C ARG A 2 -17.64 -2.83 42.73
N LEU A 3 -17.96 -1.59 42.34
CA LEU A 3 -17.28 -0.85 41.28
C LEU A 3 -15.80 -0.76 41.70
N LYS A 4 -14.89 -1.19 40.82
CA LYS A 4 -13.46 -0.92 40.99
C LYS A 4 -13.26 0.57 40.75
N GLU A 5 -12.98 1.32 41.81
CA GLU A 5 -12.43 2.67 41.73
C GLU A 5 -11.01 2.59 41.15
N GLY A 6 -10.71 3.41 40.13
CA GLY A 6 -9.32 3.69 39.73
C GLY A 6 -8.97 3.57 38.24
N GLU A 7 -9.89 3.29 37.32
CA GLU A 7 -9.62 3.54 35.90
C GLU A 7 -9.87 5.03 35.61
N PRO A 8 -8.92 5.79 35.02
CA PRO A 8 -9.18 7.17 34.63
C PRO A 8 -10.39 7.18 33.70
N GLU A 9 -11.40 8.02 34.00
CA GLU A 9 -12.52 8.25 33.09
C GLU A 9 -11.96 8.52 31.70
N MET A 10 -12.31 7.68 30.73
CA MET A 10 -11.93 7.93 29.34
C MET A 10 -12.60 9.23 28.92
N VAL A 11 -11.80 10.26 28.68
CA VAL A 11 -12.25 11.52 28.10
C VAL A 11 -12.90 11.19 26.75
N ASP A 12 -14.17 11.57 26.57
CA ASP A 12 -14.83 11.48 25.27
C ASP A 12 -14.19 12.51 24.34
N VAL A 13 -13.18 12.09 23.57
CA VAL A 13 -12.41 12.97 22.67
C VAL A 13 -13.28 13.63 21.59
N MET A 14 -14.53 13.20 21.42
CA MET A 14 -15.48 13.82 20.51
C MET A 14 -16.15 15.06 21.11
N LYS A 15 -16.25 15.17 22.43
CA LYS A 15 -17.01 16.25 23.12
C LYS A 15 -16.18 17.02 24.13
N ASP A 16 -15.30 16.34 24.83
CA ASP A 16 -14.55 16.85 25.96
C ASP A 16 -13.11 17.17 25.56
N GLY A 17 -12.45 18.00 26.38
CA GLY A 17 -11.07 18.42 26.14
C GLY A 17 -10.90 19.52 25.08
N PRO A 18 -9.63 19.81 24.70
CA PRO A 18 -9.32 20.83 23.71
C PRO A 18 -9.78 20.41 22.31
N VAL A 19 -10.12 21.40 21.49
CA VAL A 19 -10.40 21.16 20.07
C VAL A 19 -9.14 20.60 19.42
N ASN A 20 -9.26 19.42 18.81
CA ASN A 20 -8.17 18.71 18.15
C ASN A 20 -8.74 18.07 16.87
N PRO A 21 -8.84 18.83 15.76
CA PRO A 21 -9.37 18.35 14.49
C PRO A 21 -8.66 17.08 14.02
N VAL A 22 -9.41 16.10 13.52
CA VAL A 22 -8.77 15.00 12.78
C VAL A 22 -8.22 15.56 11.47
N LYS A 23 -7.01 15.12 11.11
CA LYS A 23 -6.37 15.49 9.85
C LYS A 23 -6.77 14.50 8.75
N ILE A 24 -6.93 15.01 7.54
CA ILE A 24 -7.30 14.21 6.38
C ILE A 24 -6.14 14.16 5.38
N GLN A 25 -5.73 12.96 4.97
CA GLN A 25 -4.96 12.77 3.74
C GLN A 25 -5.92 12.44 2.60
N ASP A 26 -5.81 13.16 1.48
CA ASP A 26 -6.50 12.78 0.25
C ASP A 26 -5.66 11.80 -0.56
N ASN A 27 -6.28 10.74 -1.06
CA ASN A 27 -5.63 9.73 -1.88
C ASN A 27 -6.28 9.61 -3.28
N THR A 28 -7.10 10.57 -3.67
CA THR A 28 -7.88 10.52 -4.92
C THR A 28 -6.96 10.36 -6.13
N LEU A 29 -5.82 11.07 -6.13
CA LEU A 29 -4.85 11.11 -7.24
C LEU A 29 -3.84 9.94 -7.25
N ARG A 30 -3.93 9.00 -6.30
CA ARG A 30 -3.09 7.78 -6.24
C ARG A 30 -3.91 6.53 -5.95
N ASP A 31 -4.18 6.21 -4.68
CA ASP A 31 -4.82 4.94 -4.32
C ASP A 31 -6.26 4.83 -4.80
N GLY A 32 -6.98 5.96 -4.90
CA GLY A 32 -8.36 5.99 -5.36
C GLY A 32 -8.51 5.43 -6.78
N HIS A 33 -7.80 6.01 -7.75
CA HIS A 33 -7.85 5.52 -9.13
C HIS A 33 -7.11 4.20 -9.31
N GLN A 34 -6.10 3.92 -8.48
CA GLN A 34 -5.47 2.59 -8.43
C GLN A 34 -6.47 1.50 -8.05
N SER A 35 -7.36 1.79 -7.10
CA SER A 35 -8.35 0.83 -6.59
C SER A 35 -9.56 0.69 -7.52
N ILE A 36 -10.04 1.78 -8.10
CA ILE A 36 -11.30 1.82 -8.87
C ILE A 36 -11.10 1.66 -10.38
N TYR A 37 -10.05 2.28 -10.93
CA TYR A 37 -9.84 2.45 -12.37
C TYR A 37 -8.48 1.91 -12.84
N ALA A 38 -7.99 0.85 -12.18
CA ALA A 38 -6.76 0.15 -12.55
C ALA A 38 -5.54 1.08 -12.73
N THR A 39 -5.47 2.16 -11.95
CA THR A 39 -4.37 3.13 -11.98
C THR A 39 -4.27 3.93 -13.29
N ARG A 40 -5.39 4.13 -14.00
CA ARG A 40 -5.37 4.74 -15.35
C ARG A 40 -5.63 6.24 -15.40
N MET A 41 -5.80 6.92 -14.28
CA MET A 41 -5.99 8.38 -14.29
C MET A 41 -4.76 9.10 -14.84
N ARG A 42 -4.99 9.91 -15.88
CA ARG A 42 -3.96 10.69 -16.58
C ARG A 42 -3.65 11.98 -15.84
N THR A 43 -2.44 12.50 -16.00
CA THR A 43 -2.00 13.74 -15.33
C THR A 43 -2.85 14.93 -15.74
N GLU A 44 -3.23 15.03 -17.02
CA GLU A 44 -4.03 16.13 -17.57
C GLU A 44 -5.41 16.27 -16.91
N ASP A 45 -6.01 15.15 -16.49
CA ASP A 45 -7.33 15.13 -15.84
C ASP A 45 -7.25 15.49 -14.35
N MET A 46 -6.05 15.57 -13.77
CA MET A 46 -5.84 16.04 -12.40
C MET A 46 -5.75 17.57 -12.32
N LEU A 47 -5.23 18.21 -13.38
CA LEU A 47 -4.90 19.63 -13.38
C LEU A 47 -6.09 20.57 -13.14
N PRO A 48 -7.29 20.34 -13.73
CA PRO A 48 -8.41 21.28 -13.59
C PRO A 48 -8.90 21.47 -12.15
N ILE A 49 -8.62 20.52 -11.25
CA ILE A 49 -9.00 20.59 -9.84
C ILE A 49 -7.81 20.80 -8.90
N ALA A 50 -6.57 20.79 -9.41
CA ALA A 50 -5.37 20.77 -8.58
C ALA A 50 -5.28 21.97 -7.62
N GLU A 51 -5.49 23.20 -8.09
CA GLU A 51 -5.46 24.40 -7.23
C GLU A 51 -6.59 24.36 -6.18
N ALA A 52 -7.78 23.92 -6.58
CA ALA A 52 -8.91 23.84 -5.65
C ALA A 52 -8.72 22.73 -4.59
N MET A 53 -8.03 21.64 -4.93
CA MET A 53 -7.61 20.61 -3.97
C MET A 53 -6.61 21.18 -2.93
N ASP A 54 -5.65 22.01 -3.37
CA ASP A 54 -4.64 22.66 -2.51
C ASP A 54 -5.27 23.56 -1.43
N GLU A 55 -6.43 24.15 -1.72
CA GLU A 55 -7.17 25.01 -0.80
C GLU A 55 -8.06 24.26 0.20
N MET A 56 -8.16 22.93 0.12
CA MET A 56 -9.10 22.17 0.97
C MET A 56 -8.60 21.98 2.40
N GLY A 57 -7.30 22.23 2.66
CA GLY A 57 -6.71 22.03 3.98
C GLY A 57 -6.39 20.58 4.32
N PHE A 58 -6.17 19.73 3.30
CA PHE A 58 -5.64 18.38 3.51
C PHE A 58 -4.28 18.44 4.22
N TRP A 59 -4.04 17.48 5.12
CA TRP A 59 -2.74 17.32 5.77
C TRP A 59 -1.64 16.96 4.77
N ALA A 60 -1.96 16.10 3.82
CA ALA A 60 -1.14 15.78 2.67
C ALA A 60 -2.03 15.22 1.55
N MET A 61 -1.51 15.17 0.33
CA MET A 61 -2.13 14.52 -0.81
C MET A 61 -1.24 13.40 -1.31
N GLU A 62 -1.76 12.18 -1.34
CA GLU A 62 -1.08 11.05 -1.94
C GLU A 62 -1.28 11.09 -3.45
N VAL A 63 -0.19 11.39 -4.17
CA VAL A 63 -0.23 11.63 -5.63
C VAL A 63 0.73 10.72 -6.40
N TRP A 64 1.56 9.94 -5.70
CA TRP A 64 2.68 9.22 -6.33
C TRP A 64 3.06 7.92 -5.63
N GLY A 65 3.95 7.14 -6.26
CA GLY A 65 4.35 5.82 -5.78
C GLY A 65 3.28 4.75 -6.04
N GLY A 66 3.37 3.63 -5.34
CA GLY A 66 2.51 2.46 -5.61
C GLY A 66 2.58 2.02 -7.07
N ALA A 67 1.43 1.72 -7.69
CA ALA A 67 1.37 1.28 -9.09
C ALA A 67 1.41 2.43 -10.11
N THR A 68 1.34 3.70 -9.66
CA THR A 68 1.30 4.85 -10.59
C THR A 68 2.57 4.94 -11.43
N PHE A 69 3.73 4.65 -10.83
CA PHE A 69 5.02 4.68 -11.52
C PHE A 69 5.07 3.71 -12.71
N ASP A 70 4.64 2.46 -12.52
CA ASP A 70 4.51 1.47 -13.61
C ASP A 70 3.45 1.89 -14.63
N SER A 71 2.27 2.27 -14.14
CA SER A 71 1.12 2.55 -14.99
C SER A 71 1.37 3.68 -15.98
N MET A 72 2.02 4.76 -15.54
CA MET A 72 2.28 5.94 -16.34
C MET A 72 3.12 5.61 -17.58
N HIS A 73 4.28 5.01 -17.40
CA HIS A 73 5.18 4.73 -18.51
C HIS A 73 4.70 3.56 -19.37
N ARG A 74 4.05 2.54 -18.76
CA ARG A 74 3.61 1.32 -19.48
C ARG A 74 2.31 1.51 -20.27
N PHE A 75 1.32 2.21 -19.70
CA PHE A 75 -0.04 2.24 -20.24
C PHE A 75 -0.52 3.63 -20.64
N LEU A 76 0.06 4.70 -20.07
CA LEU A 76 -0.38 6.07 -20.33
C LEU A 76 0.58 6.85 -21.25
N GLY A 77 1.80 6.34 -21.46
CA GLY A 77 2.83 7.06 -22.19
C GLY A 77 3.28 8.34 -21.47
N GLU A 78 3.08 8.40 -20.16
CA GLU A 78 3.44 9.54 -19.32
C GLU A 78 4.76 9.27 -18.59
N ASP A 79 5.62 10.28 -18.50
CA ASP A 79 6.82 10.21 -17.68
C ASP A 79 6.44 10.23 -16.20
N PRO A 80 6.75 9.15 -15.43
CA PRO A 80 6.36 9.08 -14.04
C PRO A 80 6.98 10.19 -13.19
N TRP A 81 8.15 10.72 -13.56
CA TRP A 81 8.85 11.76 -12.82
C TRP A 81 8.27 13.16 -13.06
N GLU A 82 7.57 13.36 -14.17
CA GLU A 82 7.00 14.67 -14.52
C GLU A 82 5.68 14.95 -13.83
N ARG A 83 4.87 13.91 -13.52
CA ARG A 83 3.59 14.10 -12.80
C ARG A 83 3.72 14.91 -11.51
N PRO A 84 4.60 14.56 -10.54
CA PRO A 84 4.73 15.37 -9.32
C PRO A 84 5.26 16.78 -9.62
N LYS A 85 6.21 16.95 -10.55
CA LYS A 85 6.72 18.28 -10.96
C LYS A 85 5.62 19.17 -11.53
N ILE A 86 4.74 18.61 -12.37
CA ILE A 86 3.60 19.32 -12.97
C ILE A 86 2.59 19.68 -11.88
N LEU A 87 2.19 18.73 -11.03
CA LEU A 87 1.22 18.97 -9.97
C LEU A 87 1.72 20.03 -8.96
N LYS A 88 3.01 20.05 -8.62
CA LYS A 88 3.61 21.08 -7.74
C LYS A 88 3.49 22.51 -8.29
N LYS A 89 3.26 22.69 -9.60
CA LYS A 89 2.98 24.03 -10.15
C LYS A 89 1.63 24.59 -9.70
N PHE A 90 0.69 23.71 -9.35
CA PHE A 90 -0.68 24.05 -8.96
C PHE A 90 -0.95 23.80 -7.48
N ILE A 91 -0.38 22.73 -6.90
CA ILE A 91 -0.53 22.36 -5.49
C ILE A 91 0.74 22.77 -4.73
N LYS A 92 0.68 23.93 -4.08
CA LYS A 92 1.84 24.60 -3.48
C LYS A 92 1.83 24.55 -1.95
N LYS A 93 0.65 24.42 -1.34
CA LYS A 93 0.47 24.46 0.13
C LYS A 93 0.51 23.05 0.72
N THR A 94 -0.16 22.10 0.07
CA THR A 94 -0.32 20.75 0.58
C THR A 94 0.90 19.86 0.27
N PRO A 95 1.49 19.20 1.29
CA PRO A 95 2.57 18.23 1.10
C PRO A 95 2.16 17.06 0.21
N PHE A 96 3.09 16.57 -0.61
CA PHE A 96 2.87 15.36 -1.41
C PHE A 96 3.32 14.11 -0.66
N THR A 97 2.42 13.15 -0.54
CA THR A 97 2.70 11.80 -0.06
C THR A 97 2.95 10.86 -1.23
N MET A 98 3.91 9.94 -1.05
CA MET A 98 4.02 8.74 -1.86
C MET A 98 3.92 7.46 -1.03
N LEU A 99 3.42 6.39 -1.64
CA LEU A 99 3.54 5.04 -1.11
C LEU A 99 4.83 4.39 -1.63
N LEU A 100 5.76 4.06 -0.72
CA LEU A 100 7.04 3.44 -1.03
C LEU A 100 7.13 2.05 -0.37
N ARG A 101 7.51 1.02 -1.13
CA ARG A 101 7.98 -0.24 -0.52
C ARG A 101 9.45 -0.06 -0.15
N GLY A 102 9.83 -0.35 1.10
CA GLY A 102 11.15 0.00 1.63
C GLY A 102 12.33 -0.30 0.68
N GLN A 103 12.56 -1.58 0.39
CA GLN A 103 13.66 -2.02 -0.48
C GLN A 103 13.21 -2.29 -1.92
N ASN A 104 11.91 -2.49 -2.16
CA ASN A 104 11.36 -2.69 -3.51
C ASN A 104 10.99 -1.39 -4.23
N LEU A 105 11.03 -0.26 -3.53
CA LEU A 105 10.65 1.05 -4.04
C LEU A 105 9.25 1.03 -4.65
N VAL A 106 9.18 1.24 -5.97
CA VAL A 106 7.97 1.12 -6.78
C VAL A 106 7.99 -0.13 -7.68
N GLY A 107 9.10 -0.87 -7.75
CA GLY A 107 9.29 -2.07 -8.59
C GLY A 107 8.94 -3.41 -7.91
N TYR A 108 9.29 -4.56 -8.49
CA TYR A 108 8.70 -5.86 -8.07
C TYR A 108 9.62 -6.80 -7.27
N ARG A 109 10.86 -6.39 -7.00
CA ARG A 109 11.85 -7.15 -6.22
C ARG A 109 12.62 -6.20 -5.29
N ASN A 110 13.44 -6.75 -4.41
CA ASN A 110 14.41 -5.93 -3.69
C ASN A 110 15.48 -5.42 -4.66
N TYR A 111 15.85 -4.16 -4.51
CA TYR A 111 16.92 -3.50 -5.27
C TYR A 111 18.14 -3.29 -4.39
N ALA A 112 19.33 -3.24 -5.00
CA ALA A 112 20.55 -2.85 -4.31
C ALA A 112 20.46 -1.41 -3.78
N ASP A 113 21.28 -1.12 -2.77
CA ASP A 113 21.18 0.15 -2.05
C ASP A 113 21.55 1.38 -2.90
N ASP A 114 22.35 1.24 -3.95
CA ASP A 114 22.65 2.33 -4.87
C ASP A 114 21.39 2.81 -5.62
N VAL A 115 20.55 1.87 -6.08
CA VAL A 115 19.24 2.17 -6.69
C VAL A 115 18.31 2.82 -5.67
N VAL A 116 18.23 2.28 -4.45
CA VAL A 116 17.37 2.84 -3.39
C VAL A 116 17.78 4.26 -3.04
N ARG A 117 19.08 4.53 -2.91
CA ARG A 117 19.56 5.88 -2.58
C ARG A 117 19.21 6.88 -3.66
N ALA A 118 19.57 6.58 -4.91
CA ALA A 118 19.30 7.44 -6.05
C ALA A 118 17.79 7.68 -6.25
N PHE A 119 16.96 6.65 -6.10
CA PHE A 119 15.51 6.80 -6.24
C PHE A 119 14.91 7.70 -5.18
N VAL A 120 15.28 7.54 -3.91
CA VAL A 120 14.74 8.36 -2.82
C VAL A 120 15.18 9.81 -2.96
N ASP A 121 16.45 10.05 -3.26
CA ASP A 121 16.99 11.40 -3.49
C ASP A 121 16.24 12.09 -4.64
N LYS A 122 16.09 11.39 -5.78
CA LYS A 122 15.34 11.92 -6.91
C LYS A 122 13.87 12.16 -6.59
N SER A 123 13.24 11.29 -5.80
CA SER A 123 11.86 11.46 -5.35
C SER A 123 11.69 12.74 -4.52
N CYS A 124 12.68 13.07 -3.69
CA CYS A 124 12.69 14.33 -2.93
C CYS A 124 12.84 15.54 -3.86
N GLU A 125 13.73 15.48 -4.85
CA GLU A 125 13.96 16.54 -5.83
C GLU A 125 12.72 16.86 -6.67
N VAL A 126 11.94 15.84 -7.07
CA VAL A 126 10.71 16.05 -7.86
C VAL A 126 9.52 16.53 -7.02
N GLY A 127 9.69 16.69 -5.71
CA GLY A 127 8.73 17.35 -4.83
C GLY A 127 7.93 16.42 -3.91
N ILE A 128 8.37 15.19 -3.65
CA ILE A 128 7.75 14.35 -2.62
C ILE A 128 8.18 14.82 -1.23
N ASP A 129 7.23 14.93 -0.31
CA ASP A 129 7.43 15.47 1.03
C ASP A 129 7.25 14.41 2.13
N VAL A 130 6.28 13.51 1.95
CA VAL A 130 5.93 12.45 2.90
C VAL A 130 6.14 11.09 2.24
N PHE A 131 6.99 10.28 2.83
CA PHE A 131 7.24 8.91 2.39
C PHE A 131 6.54 7.94 3.33
N ARG A 132 5.40 7.39 2.88
CA ARG A 132 4.75 6.27 3.56
C ARG A 132 5.48 4.99 3.15
N VAL A 133 6.40 4.55 4.02
CA VAL A 133 7.23 3.37 3.77
C VAL A 133 6.59 2.14 4.41
N PHE A 134 6.42 1.08 3.65
CA PHE A 134 5.96 -0.22 4.15
C PHE A 134 6.83 -1.37 3.62
N ASP A 135 6.70 -2.54 4.26
CA ASP A 135 7.23 -3.81 3.76
C ASP A 135 6.13 -4.88 3.82
N ALA A 136 6.10 -5.77 2.82
CA ALA A 136 5.04 -6.76 2.69
C ALA A 136 5.06 -7.82 3.81
N LEU A 137 6.19 -8.01 4.48
CA LEU A 137 6.39 -8.89 5.63
C LEU A 137 6.43 -8.13 6.97
N ASN A 138 6.29 -6.80 6.94
CA ASN A 138 6.61 -5.90 8.05
C ASN A 138 8.06 -6.07 8.55
N ASP A 139 9.00 -6.43 7.68
CA ASP A 139 10.43 -6.49 8.00
C ASP A 139 11.03 -5.09 7.92
N LEU A 140 11.27 -4.48 9.08
CA LEU A 140 11.80 -3.12 9.16
C LEU A 140 13.26 -3.02 8.70
N ARG A 141 13.98 -4.14 8.55
CA ARG A 141 15.34 -4.12 7.98
C ARG A 141 15.31 -3.61 6.55
N ASN A 142 14.25 -3.91 5.79
CA ASN A 142 14.05 -3.41 4.43
C ASN A 142 13.77 -1.89 4.36
N PHE A 143 13.64 -1.20 5.48
CA PHE A 143 13.44 0.25 5.51
C PHE A 143 14.76 1.02 5.59
N GLN A 144 15.84 0.37 6.06
CA GLN A 144 17.07 1.05 6.52
C GLN A 144 17.61 2.06 5.49
N THR A 145 17.87 1.63 4.26
CA THR A 145 18.46 2.48 3.22
C THR A 145 17.54 3.61 2.80
N CYS A 146 16.25 3.34 2.62
CA CYS A 146 15.32 4.39 2.19
C CYS A 146 15.10 5.42 3.31
N VAL A 147 15.00 4.98 4.58
CA VAL A 147 14.84 5.88 5.73
C VAL A 147 16.06 6.77 5.91
N GLU A 148 17.27 6.20 5.81
CA GLU A 148 18.52 6.98 5.84
C GLU A 148 18.45 8.16 4.87
N ARG A 149 18.02 7.92 3.62
CA ARG A 149 17.92 8.96 2.59
C ARG A 149 16.74 9.90 2.80
N ILE A 150 15.58 9.42 3.21
CA ILE A 150 14.43 10.29 3.53
C ILE A 150 14.84 11.32 4.59
N LYS A 151 15.49 10.87 5.67
CA LYS A 151 15.95 11.75 6.75
C LYS A 151 17.10 12.67 6.30
N ALA A 152 18.05 12.17 5.50
CA ALA A 152 19.13 12.99 4.95
C ALA A 152 18.62 14.13 4.06
N ASN A 153 17.50 13.94 3.36
CA ASN A 153 16.84 14.97 2.56
C ASN A 153 15.86 15.85 3.37
N GLY A 154 15.78 15.67 4.69
CA GLY A 154 14.88 16.43 5.56
C GLY A 154 13.39 16.21 5.27
N LYS A 155 13.02 15.05 4.70
CA LYS A 155 11.64 14.70 4.36
C LYS A 155 10.98 13.86 5.46
N HIS A 156 9.66 13.79 5.44
CA HIS A 156 8.86 13.13 6.47
C HIS A 156 8.83 11.63 6.26
N PHE A 157 9.41 10.88 7.19
CA PHE A 157 9.34 9.42 7.22
C PHE A 157 8.07 8.97 7.96
N GLN A 158 7.10 8.45 7.21
CA GLN A 158 5.94 7.77 7.80
C GLN A 158 6.14 6.26 7.74
N GLY A 159 6.43 5.66 8.89
CA GLY A 159 6.56 4.20 9.01
C GLY A 159 5.20 3.52 9.01
N ALA A 160 4.95 2.63 8.05
CA ALA A 160 3.67 1.91 7.96
C ALA A 160 3.80 0.44 8.38
N ILE A 161 2.86 0.00 9.21
CA ILE A 161 2.69 -1.40 9.62
C ILE A 161 1.50 -1.96 8.86
N CYS A 162 1.72 -2.96 8.00
CA CYS A 162 0.64 -3.66 7.33
C CYS A 162 -0.21 -4.38 8.37
N TYR A 163 -1.49 -4.05 8.42
CA TYR A 163 -2.46 -4.72 9.26
C TYR A 163 -2.76 -6.10 8.69
N SER A 164 -2.75 -7.10 9.56
CA SER A 164 -3.14 -8.45 9.21
C SER A 164 -3.67 -9.16 10.43
N LEU A 165 -4.24 -10.34 10.19
CA LEU A 165 -4.95 -11.10 11.18
C LEU A 165 -4.51 -12.57 11.16
N THR A 166 -4.40 -13.13 12.36
CA THR A 166 -4.20 -14.57 12.61
C THR A 166 -5.56 -15.28 12.66
N GLU A 167 -6.54 -14.60 13.24
CA GLU A 167 -7.91 -15.06 13.51
C GLU A 167 -8.93 -14.07 12.91
N PRO A 168 -10.25 -14.34 12.94
CA PRO A 168 -11.25 -13.39 12.47
C PRO A 168 -11.17 -11.98 13.09
N ARG A 169 -10.55 -11.86 14.27
CA ARG A 169 -10.36 -10.64 15.06
C ARG A 169 -8.89 -10.41 15.40
N LEU A 170 -8.55 -9.18 15.75
CA LEU A 170 -7.24 -8.83 16.29
C LEU A 170 -6.93 -9.68 17.53
N GLY A 171 -5.78 -10.38 17.50
CA GLY A 171 -5.44 -11.36 18.53
C GLY A 171 -4.68 -12.56 18.00
N GLY A 172 -4.73 -13.65 18.78
CA GLY A 172 -4.00 -14.88 18.52
C GLY A 172 -2.48 -14.75 18.67
N ASP A 173 -1.76 -15.74 18.15
CA ASP A 173 -0.34 -15.94 18.45
C ASP A 173 0.60 -14.98 17.68
N VAL A 174 0.15 -14.39 16.57
CA VAL A 174 1.01 -13.58 15.69
C VAL A 174 0.59 -12.12 15.67
N PHE A 175 -0.56 -11.81 15.06
CA PHE A 175 -1.04 -10.45 14.88
C PHE A 175 -1.94 -10.02 16.03
N ASN A 176 -1.34 -9.80 17.20
CA ASN A 176 -1.98 -9.28 18.41
C ASN A 176 -1.49 -7.86 18.74
N LEU A 177 -2.03 -7.25 19.80
CA LEU A 177 -1.66 -5.89 20.21
C LEU A 177 -0.15 -5.74 20.46
N ASP A 178 0.50 -6.71 21.09
CA ASP A 178 1.94 -6.65 21.38
C ASP A 178 2.77 -6.60 20.11
N TYR A 179 2.40 -7.37 19.08
CA TYR A 179 3.04 -7.30 17.77
C TYR A 179 3.03 -5.87 17.21
N PHE A 180 1.85 -5.24 17.15
CA PHE A 180 1.72 -3.90 16.59
C PHE A 180 2.40 -2.84 17.45
N MET A 181 2.29 -2.93 18.78
CA MET A 181 2.97 -2.02 19.71
C MET A 181 4.49 -2.14 19.63
N ASN A 182 5.04 -3.35 19.47
CA ASN A 182 6.48 -3.55 19.30
C ASN A 182 6.97 -3.01 17.95
N LYS A 183 6.21 -3.20 16.87
CA LYS A 183 6.51 -2.59 15.56
C LYS A 183 6.45 -1.06 15.63
N CYS A 184 5.48 -0.50 16.35
CA CYS A 184 5.38 0.94 16.59
C CYS A 184 6.63 1.49 17.29
N LYS A 185 7.07 0.89 18.40
CA LYS A 185 8.29 1.28 19.10
C LYS A 185 9.53 1.17 18.22
N ALA A 186 9.62 0.12 17.39
CA ALA A 186 10.75 -0.06 16.48
C ALA A 186 10.79 1.00 15.36
N LEU A 187 9.63 1.41 14.83
CA LEU A 187 9.55 2.51 13.86
C LEU A 187 9.91 3.86 14.49
N GLU A 188 9.46 4.13 15.72
CA GLU A 188 9.85 5.33 16.47
C GLU A 188 11.36 5.36 16.71
N ALA A 189 11.96 4.24 17.14
CA ALA A 189 13.41 4.11 17.32
C ALA A 189 14.20 4.29 16.00
N MET A 190 13.57 4.00 14.85
CA MET A 190 14.14 4.22 13.52
C MET A 190 14.03 5.69 13.05
N GLY A 191 13.36 6.55 13.82
CA GLY A 191 13.22 7.98 13.52
C GLY A 191 11.99 8.34 12.67
N ALA A 192 10.93 7.54 12.77
CA ALA A 192 9.64 7.88 12.15
C ALA A 192 9.09 9.21 12.68
N ASP A 193 8.56 10.03 11.76
CA ASP A 193 7.90 11.30 12.07
C ASP A 193 6.38 11.10 12.29
N SER A 194 5.83 9.98 11.81
CA SER A 194 4.46 9.50 12.10
C SER A 194 4.37 8.00 11.82
N ILE A 195 3.37 7.32 12.38
CA ILE A 195 3.18 5.87 12.21
C ILE A 195 1.82 5.60 11.56
N CYS A 196 1.81 4.80 10.49
CA CYS A 196 0.59 4.40 9.78
C CYS A 196 0.22 2.94 10.08
N ILE A 197 -1.02 2.69 10.48
CA ILE A 197 -1.61 1.35 10.42
C ILE A 197 -2.24 1.22 9.03
N LYS A 198 -1.67 0.32 8.21
CA LYS A 198 -2.05 0.14 6.81
C LYS A 198 -2.89 -1.13 6.64
N ASP A 199 -4.21 -1.01 6.71
CA ASP A 199 -5.15 -2.07 6.37
C ASP A 199 -5.48 -2.08 4.87
N MET A 200 -4.53 -2.62 4.10
CA MET A 200 -4.63 -2.70 2.63
C MET A 200 -5.80 -3.56 2.13
N ALA A 201 -6.33 -4.46 2.96
CA ALA A 201 -7.38 -5.39 2.56
C ALA A 201 -8.78 -4.89 2.97
N GLY A 202 -8.86 -3.92 3.89
CA GLY A 202 -10.13 -3.45 4.41
C GLY A 202 -10.78 -4.45 5.37
N ILE A 203 -9.98 -5.20 6.14
CA ILE A 203 -10.45 -6.31 6.99
C ILE A 203 -10.51 -5.97 8.47
N VAL A 204 -10.03 -4.78 8.88
CA VAL A 204 -10.04 -4.39 10.28
C VAL A 204 -11.46 -4.15 10.77
N SER A 205 -11.78 -4.73 11.92
CA SER A 205 -13.06 -4.46 12.55
C SER A 205 -13.04 -3.15 13.35
N PRO A 206 -14.16 -2.41 13.44
CA PRO A 206 -14.23 -1.15 14.17
C PRO A 206 -13.76 -1.23 15.64
N TYR A 207 -14.13 -2.28 16.38
CA TYR A 207 -13.68 -2.41 17.77
C TYR A 207 -12.20 -2.80 17.89
N ASP A 208 -11.67 -3.57 16.93
CA ASP A 208 -10.25 -3.93 16.93
C ASP A 208 -9.36 -2.71 16.70
N ILE A 209 -9.75 -1.81 15.79
CA ILE A 209 -8.98 -0.58 15.56
C ILE A 209 -9.08 0.37 16.76
N TYR A 210 -10.21 0.41 17.48
CA TYR A 210 -10.33 1.18 18.72
C TYR A 210 -9.29 0.73 19.74
N ASP A 211 -9.23 -0.57 20.00
CA ASP A 211 -8.30 -1.16 20.98
C ASP A 211 -6.84 -0.98 20.53
N LEU A 212 -6.58 -1.16 19.23
CA LEU A 212 -5.25 -0.98 18.66
C LEU A 212 -4.76 0.47 18.80
N ILE A 213 -5.54 1.45 18.37
CA ILE A 213 -5.16 2.87 18.46
C ILE A 213 -4.98 3.27 19.93
N THR A 214 -5.88 2.83 20.82
CA THR A 214 -5.77 3.07 22.26
C THR A 214 -4.48 2.49 22.83
N GLY A 215 -4.10 1.27 22.44
CA GLY A 215 -2.83 0.64 22.83
C GLY A 215 -1.61 1.40 22.30
N LEU A 216 -1.64 1.79 21.03
CA LEU A 216 -0.54 2.53 20.39
C LEU A 216 -0.30 3.90 21.06
N LYS A 217 -1.36 4.65 21.38
CA LYS A 217 -1.26 5.94 22.09
C LYS A 217 -0.64 5.84 23.49
N LYS A 218 -0.62 4.66 24.10
CA LYS A 218 0.08 4.40 25.38
C LYS A 218 1.59 4.24 25.20
N VAL A 219 2.05 3.83 24.03
CA VAL A 219 3.47 3.50 23.79
C VAL A 219 4.21 4.50 22.91
N THR A 220 3.51 5.38 22.19
CA THR A 220 4.12 6.43 21.37
C THR A 220 3.38 7.76 21.50
N LYS A 221 4.10 8.86 21.27
CA LYS A 221 3.53 10.21 21.12
C LYS A 221 3.52 10.69 19.67
N LEU A 222 4.10 9.91 18.76
CA LEU A 222 4.08 10.23 17.34
C LEU A 222 2.64 10.27 16.80
N PRO A 223 2.37 11.12 15.80
CA PRO A 223 1.09 11.11 15.11
C PRO A 223 0.77 9.71 14.54
N LEU A 224 -0.41 9.21 14.85
CA LEU A 224 -0.95 7.98 14.33
C LEU A 224 -1.82 8.27 13.11
N HIS A 225 -1.56 7.55 12.03
CA HIS A 225 -2.29 7.57 10.78
C HIS A 225 -3.01 6.23 10.60
N PHE A 226 -4.28 6.24 10.27
CA PHE A 226 -5.01 5.03 9.89
C PHE A 226 -5.45 5.07 8.42
N HIS A 227 -5.01 4.06 7.67
CA HIS A 227 -5.40 3.81 6.29
C HIS A 227 -6.16 2.48 6.23
N THR A 228 -7.38 2.49 5.68
CA THR A 228 -8.13 1.26 5.38
C THR A 228 -8.94 1.38 4.10
N HIS A 229 -9.15 0.25 3.44
CA HIS A 229 -10.00 0.14 2.26
C HIS A 229 -11.44 -0.27 2.63
N TYR A 230 -12.40 0.13 1.79
CA TYR A 230 -13.84 -0.10 1.95
C TYR A 230 -14.29 -1.49 1.50
N THR A 231 -13.35 -2.37 1.13
CA THR A 231 -13.63 -3.67 0.50
C THR A 231 -14.67 -4.49 1.26
N SER A 232 -14.58 -4.52 2.59
CA SER A 232 -15.53 -5.23 3.47
C SER A 232 -16.82 -4.49 3.77
N GLY A 233 -16.88 -3.18 3.48
CA GLY A 233 -17.91 -2.26 3.93
C GLY A 233 -17.72 -1.72 5.35
N MET A 234 -16.69 -2.13 6.09
CA MET A 234 -16.50 -1.73 7.50
C MET A 234 -15.72 -0.43 7.70
N ALA A 235 -15.07 0.11 6.66
CA ALA A 235 -14.07 1.17 6.83
C ALA A 235 -14.60 2.47 7.44
N SER A 236 -15.81 2.94 7.08
CA SER A 236 -16.38 4.14 7.73
C SER A 236 -16.60 3.94 9.23
N MET A 237 -17.09 2.77 9.64
CA MET A 237 -17.26 2.44 11.07
C MET A 237 -15.89 2.36 11.76
N ALA A 238 -14.89 1.80 11.08
CA ALA A 238 -13.52 1.73 11.60
C ALA A 238 -12.91 3.13 11.77
N TYR A 239 -13.16 4.08 10.86
CA TYR A 239 -12.72 5.46 11.01
C TYR A 239 -13.34 6.14 12.22
N ILE A 240 -14.66 6.03 12.44
CA ILE A 240 -15.29 6.61 13.62
C ILE A 240 -14.68 6.03 14.90
N LYS A 241 -14.53 4.71 15.00
CA LYS A 241 -13.91 4.08 16.18
C LYS A 241 -12.43 4.46 16.35
N ALA A 242 -11.66 4.59 15.27
CA ALA A 242 -10.27 5.04 15.36
C ALA A 242 -10.17 6.51 15.82
N ILE A 243 -11.08 7.37 15.37
CA ILE A 243 -11.16 8.78 15.77
C ILE A 243 -11.56 8.92 17.24
N GLU A 244 -12.53 8.14 17.70
CA GLU A 244 -12.89 8.05 19.13
C GLU A 244 -11.72 7.54 19.99
N ALA A 245 -10.88 6.66 19.46
CA ALA A 245 -9.64 6.22 20.13
C ALA A 245 -8.49 7.24 20.03
N GLY A 246 -8.68 8.34 19.30
CA GLY A 246 -7.73 9.45 19.19
C GLY A 246 -6.71 9.36 18.05
N VAL A 247 -6.97 8.60 16.98
CA VAL A 247 -6.10 8.60 15.78
C VAL A 247 -5.95 10.01 15.22
N ASP A 248 -4.78 10.42 14.75
CA ASP A 248 -4.54 11.82 14.37
C ASP A 248 -4.89 12.11 12.90
N ILE A 249 -4.64 11.15 12.01
CA ILE A 249 -4.80 11.31 10.56
C ILE A 249 -5.55 10.10 9.98
N VAL A 250 -6.46 10.32 9.03
CA VAL A 250 -7.11 9.26 8.24
C VAL A 250 -7.03 9.52 6.74
N ASP A 251 -6.95 8.45 5.95
CA ASP A 251 -6.97 8.52 4.49
C ASP A 251 -8.39 8.58 3.95
N THR A 252 -8.67 9.43 2.98
CA THR A 252 -9.98 9.48 2.29
C THR A 252 -9.79 9.69 0.79
N CYS A 253 -10.88 9.53 0.04
CA CYS A 253 -10.98 9.97 -1.35
C CYS A 253 -12.20 10.88 -1.52
N LEU A 254 -12.21 11.68 -2.58
CA LEU A 254 -13.44 12.26 -3.10
C LEU A 254 -14.40 11.15 -3.54
N ALA A 255 -15.70 11.34 -3.31
CA ALA A 255 -16.72 10.31 -3.46
C ALA A 255 -16.65 9.49 -4.78
N PRO A 256 -16.42 10.07 -5.97
CA PRO A 256 -16.41 9.31 -7.23
C PRO A 256 -15.25 8.30 -7.36
N TYR A 257 -14.22 8.44 -6.51
CA TYR A 257 -13.05 7.55 -6.43
C TYR A 257 -12.93 6.86 -5.07
N ALA A 258 -13.98 6.94 -4.24
CA ALA A 258 -14.07 6.33 -2.92
C ALA A 258 -14.90 5.03 -2.93
N LEU A 259 -15.02 4.41 -1.76
CA LEU A 259 -15.79 3.18 -1.50
C LEU A 259 -15.28 1.99 -2.33
N ARG A 260 -16.10 0.94 -2.49
CA ARG A 260 -15.71 -0.30 -3.16
C ARG A 260 -14.39 -0.84 -2.62
N THR A 261 -13.36 -0.96 -3.46
CA THR A 261 -12.01 -1.36 -3.10
C THR A 261 -11.11 -0.18 -2.72
N SER A 262 -11.58 1.06 -2.81
CA SER A 262 -10.91 2.31 -2.40
C SER A 262 -11.22 2.64 -0.93
N MET A 263 -10.87 3.84 -0.46
CA MET A 263 -11.05 4.30 0.93
C MET A 263 -12.44 4.92 1.14
N PRO A 264 -12.87 5.19 2.39
CA PRO A 264 -14.06 5.99 2.66
C PRO A 264 -14.06 7.36 1.95
N ALA A 265 -15.26 7.82 1.58
CA ALA A 265 -15.46 9.14 1.01
C ALA A 265 -15.23 10.23 2.07
N VAL A 266 -14.57 11.33 1.70
CA VAL A 266 -14.25 12.44 2.61
C VAL A 266 -15.51 13.21 3.02
N GLU A 267 -16.45 13.39 2.11
CA GLU A 267 -17.65 14.21 2.28
C GLU A 267 -18.53 13.75 3.45
N PRO A 268 -18.95 12.46 3.55
CA PRO A 268 -19.72 12.01 4.69
C PRO A 268 -18.92 12.04 5.99
N LEU A 269 -17.60 11.83 5.98
CA LEU A 269 -16.79 11.89 7.18
C LEU A 269 -16.73 13.32 7.75
N VAL A 270 -16.51 14.32 6.89
CA VAL A 270 -16.49 15.74 7.26
C VAL A 270 -17.81 16.15 7.91
N VAL A 271 -18.95 15.80 7.30
CA VAL A 271 -20.28 16.09 7.87
C VAL A 271 -20.49 15.34 9.19
N THR A 272 -20.04 14.09 9.29
CA THR A 272 -20.20 13.28 10.52
C THR A 272 -19.49 13.90 11.72
N LEU A 273 -18.33 14.54 11.50
CA LEU A 273 -17.51 15.12 12.57
C LEU A 273 -17.89 16.57 12.88
N GLN A 274 -18.80 17.17 12.11
CA GLN A 274 -19.15 18.58 12.24
C GLN A 274 -19.67 18.91 13.64
N GLY A 275 -19.12 19.96 14.27
CA GLY A 275 -19.50 20.41 15.61
C GLY A 275 -18.92 19.59 16.76
N THR A 276 -18.14 18.54 16.48
CA THR A 276 -17.40 17.77 17.50
C THR A 276 -16.04 18.42 17.78
N LYS A 277 -15.34 17.99 18.84
CA LYS A 277 -13.94 18.39 19.09
C LYS A 277 -12.95 17.88 18.03
N ARG A 278 -13.41 16.94 17.19
CA ARG A 278 -12.67 16.30 16.10
C ARG A 278 -13.06 16.84 14.72
N ASP A 279 -13.92 17.87 14.66
CA ASP A 279 -14.35 18.52 13.43
C ASP A 279 -13.15 18.95 12.58
N THR A 280 -13.14 18.57 11.31
CA THR A 280 -12.07 18.86 10.34
C THR A 280 -12.02 20.34 9.95
N GLY A 281 -13.14 21.08 10.07
CA GLY A 281 -13.27 22.44 9.56
C GLY A 281 -13.31 22.56 8.03
N MET A 282 -13.37 21.44 7.30
CA MET A 282 -13.41 21.44 5.83
C MET A 282 -14.79 21.84 5.28
N ASP A 283 -14.81 22.55 4.16
CA ASP A 283 -16.05 22.96 3.48
C ASP A 283 -16.57 21.86 2.55
N VAL A 284 -17.58 21.11 3.01
CA VAL A 284 -18.20 20.03 2.24
C VAL A 284 -18.74 20.47 0.88
N ARG A 285 -19.18 21.73 0.72
CA ARG A 285 -19.70 22.22 -0.58
C ARG A 285 -18.58 22.35 -1.61
N LYS A 286 -17.36 22.70 -1.18
CA LYS A 286 -16.19 22.72 -2.06
C LYS A 286 -15.76 21.31 -2.45
N LEU A 287 -15.79 20.37 -1.50
CA LEU A 287 -15.51 18.95 -1.77
C LEU A 287 -16.49 18.36 -2.80
N ILE A 288 -17.78 18.65 -2.67
CA ILE A 288 -18.80 18.21 -3.65
C ILE A 288 -18.47 18.75 -5.05
N LYS A 289 -18.08 20.02 -5.20
CA LYS A 289 -17.70 20.60 -6.50
C LYS A 289 -16.48 19.93 -7.12
N LEU A 290 -15.50 19.51 -6.31
CA LEU A 290 -14.36 18.72 -6.78
C LEU A 290 -14.84 17.35 -7.29
N GLY A 291 -15.74 16.70 -6.55
CA GLY A 291 -16.40 15.47 -6.98
C GLY A 291 -17.16 15.61 -8.30
N GLU A 292 -17.89 16.71 -8.51
CA GLU A 292 -18.60 16.97 -9.77
C GLU A 292 -17.68 17.03 -10.99
N HIS A 293 -16.43 17.49 -10.84
CA HIS A 293 -15.45 17.42 -11.92
C HIS A 293 -15.05 15.97 -12.21
N LEU A 294 -14.79 15.18 -11.16
CA LEU A 294 -14.43 13.77 -11.29
C LEU A 294 -15.54 12.96 -11.95
N GLU A 295 -16.80 13.24 -11.64
CA GLU A 295 -17.95 12.63 -12.32
C GLU A 295 -17.99 12.97 -13.82
N LYS A 296 -17.61 14.19 -14.21
CA LYS A 296 -17.57 14.59 -15.63
C LYS A 296 -16.51 13.82 -16.43
N ILE A 297 -15.38 13.48 -15.82
CA ILE A 297 -14.30 12.74 -16.48
C ILE A 297 -14.44 11.22 -16.34
N ALA A 298 -15.25 10.73 -15.39
CA ALA A 298 -15.45 9.30 -15.13
C ALA A 298 -15.79 8.45 -16.38
N PRO A 299 -16.58 8.93 -17.37
CA PRO A 299 -16.84 8.16 -18.59
C PRO A 299 -15.56 7.74 -19.35
N LYS A 300 -14.47 8.53 -19.30
CA LYS A 300 -13.18 8.16 -19.91
C LYS A 300 -12.60 6.88 -19.31
N TYR A 301 -12.86 6.64 -18.03
CA TYR A 301 -12.27 5.56 -17.24
C TYR A 301 -13.22 4.38 -17.02
N GLN A 302 -14.48 4.49 -17.45
CA GLN A 302 -15.53 3.50 -17.19
C GLN A 302 -15.16 2.08 -17.63
N LYS A 303 -14.38 1.93 -18.71
CA LYS A 303 -13.88 0.62 -19.19
C LYS A 303 -12.98 -0.12 -18.19
N HIS A 304 -12.43 0.59 -17.21
CA HIS A 304 -11.56 0.03 -16.16
C HIS A 304 -12.31 -0.27 -14.86
N LEU A 305 -13.56 0.18 -14.73
CA LEU A 305 -14.38 -0.10 -13.58
C LEU A 305 -14.81 -1.59 -13.60
N ALA A 306 -14.74 -2.26 -12.45
CA ALA A 306 -15.27 -3.61 -12.32
C ALA A 306 -16.82 -3.60 -12.41
N THR A 307 -17.38 -4.22 -13.45
CA THR A 307 -18.82 -4.24 -13.75
C THR A 307 -19.48 -5.61 -13.54
N ASN A 308 -18.72 -6.60 -13.08
CA ASN A 308 -19.16 -8.00 -13.01
C ASN A 308 -20.04 -8.34 -11.79
N LYS A 309 -20.21 -7.43 -10.83
CA LYS A 309 -21.05 -7.62 -9.63
C LYS A 309 -21.86 -6.37 -9.31
N LEU A 310 -23.10 -6.55 -8.85
CA LEU A 310 -23.95 -5.48 -8.34
C LEU A 310 -23.44 -4.95 -6.98
N SER A 311 -22.99 -5.85 -6.12
CA SER A 311 -22.45 -5.48 -4.80
C SER A 311 -21.20 -4.62 -4.97
N GLN A 312 -21.17 -3.49 -4.27
CA GLN A 312 -20.00 -2.62 -4.22
C GLN A 312 -18.94 -3.13 -3.25
N ILE A 313 -19.34 -3.91 -2.24
CA ILE A 313 -18.44 -4.56 -1.28
C ILE A 313 -18.20 -6.02 -1.66
N ASP A 314 -17.10 -6.58 -1.17
CA ASP A 314 -16.81 -8.01 -1.23
C ASP A 314 -17.11 -8.67 0.13
N ALA A 315 -18.32 -9.19 0.29
CA ALA A 315 -18.70 -9.89 1.52
C ALA A 315 -17.85 -11.15 1.79
N GLY A 316 -17.21 -11.73 0.77
CA GLY A 316 -16.31 -12.87 0.95
C GLY A 316 -15.10 -12.52 1.81
N VAL A 317 -14.58 -11.29 1.69
CA VAL A 317 -13.43 -10.82 2.47
C VAL A 317 -13.70 -10.86 3.99
N LEU A 318 -14.96 -10.73 4.41
CA LEU A 318 -15.38 -10.83 5.82
C LEU A 318 -15.22 -12.25 6.36
N ALA A 319 -15.39 -13.26 5.51
CA ALA A 319 -15.32 -14.67 5.90
C ALA A 319 -13.89 -15.23 5.80
N HIS A 320 -13.24 -15.05 4.66
CA HIS A 320 -11.97 -15.72 4.37
C HIS A 320 -10.73 -14.80 4.49
N GLN A 321 -10.91 -13.48 4.69
CA GLN A 321 -9.81 -12.49 4.85
C GLN A 321 -8.76 -12.51 3.72
N VAL A 322 -9.17 -12.95 2.53
CA VAL A 322 -8.30 -12.98 1.34
C VAL A 322 -8.65 -11.78 0.48
N PRO A 323 -7.69 -10.93 0.07
CA PRO A 323 -7.98 -9.76 -0.75
C PRO A 323 -8.71 -10.13 -2.06
N GLY A 324 -9.71 -9.34 -2.47
CA GLY A 324 -10.54 -9.65 -3.64
C GLY A 324 -9.77 -9.79 -4.96
N GLY A 325 -8.69 -9.02 -5.16
CA GLY A 325 -7.80 -9.15 -6.31
C GLY A 325 -7.02 -10.47 -6.33
N MET A 326 -6.71 -11.03 -5.16
CA MET A 326 -6.15 -12.38 -5.05
C MET A 326 -7.20 -13.42 -5.42
N ILE A 327 -8.43 -13.34 -4.89
CA ILE A 327 -9.52 -14.28 -5.23
C ILE A 327 -9.80 -14.34 -6.74
N SER A 328 -9.88 -13.19 -7.40
CA SER A 328 -10.16 -13.14 -8.84
C SER A 328 -9.08 -13.86 -9.67
N ASN A 329 -7.81 -13.70 -9.29
CA ASN A 329 -6.70 -14.41 -9.92
C ASN A 329 -6.74 -15.93 -9.66
N LEU A 330 -7.04 -16.34 -8.43
CA LEU A 330 -7.18 -17.77 -8.07
C LEU A 330 -8.28 -18.43 -8.91
N ILE A 331 -9.43 -17.77 -9.07
CA ILE A 331 -10.53 -18.25 -9.89
C ILE A 331 -10.11 -18.38 -11.36
N SER A 332 -9.36 -17.41 -11.92
CA SER A 332 -8.85 -17.51 -13.29
C SER A 332 -7.93 -18.72 -13.45
N GLN A 333 -6.98 -18.91 -12.53
CA GLN A 333 -6.04 -20.03 -12.57
C GLN A 333 -6.76 -21.38 -12.48
N LEU A 334 -7.73 -21.52 -11.58
CA LEU A 334 -8.52 -22.75 -11.47
C LEU A 334 -9.34 -23.02 -12.72
N LYS A 335 -9.89 -21.99 -13.38
CA LYS A 335 -10.57 -22.14 -14.67
C LYS A 335 -9.62 -22.60 -15.77
N GLU A 336 -8.44 -22.00 -15.88
CA GLU A 336 -7.41 -22.40 -16.84
C GLU A 336 -6.96 -23.85 -16.64
N MET A 337 -6.99 -24.33 -15.40
CA MET A 337 -6.67 -25.70 -15.02
C MET A 337 -7.87 -26.67 -15.05
N ASN A 338 -9.07 -26.22 -15.45
CA ASN A 338 -10.32 -26.99 -15.37
C ASN A 338 -10.58 -27.60 -13.98
N ALA A 339 -10.30 -26.84 -12.92
CA ALA A 339 -10.38 -27.27 -11.51
C ALA A 339 -11.20 -26.28 -10.64
N LEU A 340 -12.13 -25.52 -11.24
CA LEU A 340 -12.92 -24.51 -10.51
C LEU A 340 -13.78 -25.11 -9.39
N ASP A 341 -14.21 -26.35 -9.55
CA ASP A 341 -14.93 -27.15 -8.55
C ASP A 341 -14.13 -27.35 -7.24
N ARG A 342 -12.80 -27.13 -7.28
CA ARG A 342 -11.89 -27.29 -6.13
C ARG A 342 -11.59 -25.98 -5.39
N LEU A 343 -12.37 -24.92 -5.65
CA LEU A 343 -12.17 -23.60 -5.03
C LEU A 343 -12.24 -23.66 -3.49
N ASP A 344 -13.15 -24.45 -2.93
CA ASP A 344 -13.28 -24.60 -1.48
C ASP A 344 -12.05 -25.29 -0.85
N GLU A 345 -11.44 -26.24 -1.55
CA GLU A 345 -10.17 -26.85 -1.13
C GLU A 345 -9.05 -25.80 -1.10
N VAL A 346 -9.00 -24.90 -2.09
CA VAL A 346 -8.02 -23.80 -2.13
C VAL A 346 -8.24 -22.83 -0.97
N HIS A 347 -9.49 -22.47 -0.67
CA HIS A 347 -9.81 -21.63 0.49
C HIS A 347 -9.33 -22.26 1.80
N ALA A 348 -9.46 -23.58 1.96
CA ALA A 348 -8.95 -24.29 3.13
C ALA A 348 -7.42 -24.41 3.16
N GLU A 349 -6.75 -24.44 2.01
CA GLU A 349 -5.30 -24.58 1.89
C GLU A 349 -4.54 -23.26 2.09
N ILE A 350 -5.16 -22.11 1.81
CA ILE A 350 -4.53 -20.78 1.97
C ILE A 350 -4.05 -20.54 3.40
N PRO A 351 -4.87 -20.69 4.47
CA PRO A 351 -4.40 -20.49 5.84
C PRO A 351 -3.24 -21.40 6.23
N ARG A 352 -3.23 -22.65 5.75
CA ARG A 352 -2.15 -23.62 6.01
C ARG A 352 -0.85 -23.18 5.35
N THR A 353 -0.90 -22.94 4.04
CA THR A 353 0.24 -22.49 3.24
C THR A 353 0.82 -21.19 3.81
N ARG A 354 -0.05 -20.26 4.21
CA ARG A 354 0.33 -18.99 4.83
C ARG A 354 1.07 -19.20 6.16
N LYS A 355 0.58 -20.12 7.01
CA LYS A 355 1.22 -20.44 8.29
C LYS A 355 2.59 -21.08 8.08
N GLU A 356 2.69 -22.05 7.18
CA GLU A 356 3.96 -22.71 6.82
C GLU A 356 4.97 -21.72 6.20
N ALA A 357 4.50 -20.68 5.52
CA ALA A 357 5.31 -19.60 4.97
C ALA A 357 5.66 -18.48 5.98
N GLY A 358 5.44 -18.68 7.28
CA GLY A 358 5.83 -17.72 8.32
C GLY A 358 4.80 -16.59 8.57
N MET A 359 3.53 -16.82 8.20
CA MET A 359 2.41 -15.88 8.37
C MET A 359 2.61 -14.50 7.75
N PRO A 360 3.01 -14.37 6.47
CA PRO A 360 3.12 -13.06 5.83
C PRO A 360 1.75 -12.35 5.81
N PRO A 361 1.66 -11.02 6.02
CA PRO A 361 0.50 -10.23 5.61
C PRO A 361 0.17 -10.50 4.14
N LEU A 362 -1.11 -10.59 3.78
CA LEU A 362 -1.52 -10.81 2.39
C LEU A 362 -1.64 -9.49 1.64
N VAL A 363 -0.48 -8.88 1.32
CA VAL A 363 -0.34 -7.68 0.48
C VAL A 363 0.53 -8.01 -0.73
N THR A 364 0.56 -7.17 -1.76
CA THR A 364 1.48 -7.42 -2.88
C THR A 364 2.94 -7.34 -2.40
N PRO A 365 3.81 -8.31 -2.73
CA PRO A 365 3.57 -9.48 -3.59
C PRO A 365 3.13 -10.77 -2.86
N THR A 366 3.22 -10.82 -1.52
CA THR A 366 3.02 -12.03 -0.71
C THR A 366 1.64 -12.68 -0.85
N SER A 367 0.58 -11.89 -1.09
CA SER A 367 -0.76 -12.41 -1.36
C SER A 367 -0.78 -13.36 -2.57
N GLN A 368 -0.22 -12.94 -3.69
CA GLN A 368 -0.15 -13.76 -4.91
C GLN A 368 0.77 -14.98 -4.71
N ILE A 369 1.89 -14.82 -4.00
CA ILE A 369 2.84 -15.91 -3.73
C ILE A 369 2.16 -17.04 -2.96
N VAL A 370 1.48 -16.70 -1.86
CA VAL A 370 0.75 -17.68 -1.04
C VAL A 370 -0.41 -18.29 -1.83
N GLY A 371 -1.21 -17.45 -2.51
CA GLY A 371 -2.37 -17.90 -3.28
C GLY A 371 -2.02 -18.90 -4.38
N VAL A 372 -1.05 -18.56 -5.23
CA VAL A 372 -0.60 -19.44 -6.32
C VAL A 372 -0.07 -20.77 -5.77
N GLN A 373 0.72 -20.72 -4.69
CA GLN A 373 1.22 -21.94 -4.08
C GLN A 373 0.09 -22.81 -3.51
N SER A 374 -0.96 -22.21 -2.92
CA SER A 374 -2.13 -22.95 -2.44
C SER A 374 -2.91 -23.61 -3.58
N VAL A 375 -3.09 -22.95 -4.73
CA VAL A 375 -3.67 -23.57 -5.94
C VAL A 375 -2.82 -24.76 -6.39
N MET A 376 -1.50 -24.60 -6.47
CA MET A 376 -0.60 -25.70 -6.84
C MET A 376 -0.66 -26.87 -5.85
N ASN A 377 -0.74 -26.59 -4.55
CA ASN A 377 -0.87 -27.60 -3.50
C ASN A 377 -2.16 -28.41 -3.64
N VAL A 378 -3.28 -27.77 -4.01
CA VAL A 378 -4.55 -28.44 -4.24
C VAL A 378 -4.51 -29.24 -5.54
N VAL A 379 -4.18 -28.59 -6.66
CA VAL A 379 -4.24 -29.21 -8.00
C VAL A 379 -3.24 -30.35 -8.17
N ALA A 380 -1.99 -30.16 -7.73
CA ALA A 380 -0.91 -31.12 -7.95
C ALA A 380 -0.61 -32.00 -6.72
N GLY A 381 -1.14 -31.66 -5.56
CA GLY A 381 -0.73 -32.19 -4.26
C GLY A 381 0.33 -31.31 -3.59
N ARG A 382 0.27 -31.25 -2.24
CA ARG A 382 1.07 -30.33 -1.42
C ARG A 382 2.56 -30.38 -1.76
N TYR A 383 3.10 -29.22 -2.15
CA TYR A 383 4.51 -29.01 -2.49
C TYR A 383 5.11 -29.96 -3.53
N LYS A 384 4.28 -30.63 -4.36
CA LYS A 384 4.78 -31.38 -5.52
C LYS A 384 5.24 -30.45 -6.63
N MET A 385 4.50 -29.37 -6.87
CA MET A 385 4.91 -28.23 -7.67
C MET A 385 5.14 -27.03 -6.77
N ILE A 386 6.23 -26.30 -7.01
CA ILE A 386 6.63 -25.15 -6.20
C ILE A 386 6.88 -23.99 -7.15
N SER A 387 6.19 -22.87 -6.92
CA SER A 387 6.46 -21.66 -7.68
C SER A 387 7.83 -21.09 -7.31
N ASN A 388 8.51 -20.45 -8.27
CA ASN A 388 9.80 -19.81 -8.01
C ASN A 388 9.67 -18.74 -6.92
N GLN A 389 8.58 -17.97 -6.92
CA GLN A 389 8.35 -16.90 -5.95
C GLN A 389 8.12 -17.44 -4.53
N PHE A 390 7.42 -18.58 -4.39
CA PHE A 390 7.30 -19.25 -3.09
C PHE A 390 8.65 -19.80 -2.64
N SER A 391 9.44 -20.38 -3.54
CA SER A 391 10.82 -20.81 -3.24
C SER A 391 11.69 -19.65 -2.78
N ASP A 392 11.62 -18.50 -3.45
CA ASP A 392 12.34 -17.28 -3.10
C ASP A 392 11.90 -16.70 -1.74
N LEU A 393 10.60 -16.79 -1.39
CA LEU A 393 10.08 -16.45 -0.06
C LEU A 393 10.66 -17.37 1.02
N MET A 394 10.62 -18.68 0.80
CA MET A 394 11.18 -19.66 1.74
C MET A 394 12.71 -19.55 1.84
N PHE A 395 13.38 -19.02 0.82
CA PHE A 395 14.82 -18.73 0.84
C PHE A 395 15.17 -17.44 1.60
N GLY A 396 14.19 -16.57 1.85
CA GLY A 396 14.34 -15.32 2.59
C GLY A 396 14.51 -14.07 1.74
N LEU A 397 14.39 -14.14 0.40
CA LEU A 397 14.71 -13.01 -0.50
C LEU A 397 13.78 -11.81 -0.39
N TYR A 398 12.63 -11.97 0.27
CA TYR A 398 11.69 -10.88 0.52
C TYR A 398 11.91 -10.24 1.90
N GLY A 399 12.63 -10.90 2.82
CA GLY A 399 12.85 -10.45 4.19
C GLY A 399 12.44 -11.51 5.22
N GLN A 400 12.46 -11.10 6.48
CA GLN A 400 12.03 -11.93 7.61
C GLN A 400 10.51 -11.89 7.76
N THR A 401 9.92 -13.07 7.80
CA THR A 401 8.48 -13.26 8.02
C THR A 401 8.09 -12.97 9.47
N PRO A 402 6.82 -12.63 9.78
CA PRO A 402 6.37 -12.31 11.14
C PRO A 402 6.68 -13.39 12.19
N ILE A 403 6.62 -14.66 11.79
CA ILE A 403 7.13 -15.80 12.56
C ILE A 403 8.07 -16.63 11.69
N PRO A 404 8.92 -17.49 12.26
CA PRO A 404 9.74 -18.42 11.48
C PRO A 404 8.87 -19.25 10.52
N VAL A 405 9.37 -19.48 9.31
CA VAL A 405 8.77 -20.43 8.38
C VAL A 405 8.84 -21.85 8.92
N ASP A 406 7.93 -22.72 8.50
CA ASP A 406 7.97 -24.13 8.88
C ASP A 406 9.25 -24.78 8.36
N SER A 407 10.02 -25.40 9.27
CA SER A 407 11.37 -25.87 8.98
C SER A 407 11.39 -27.09 8.05
N GLU A 408 10.37 -27.96 8.13
CA GLU A 408 10.29 -29.15 7.27
C GLU A 408 9.81 -28.77 5.87
N VAL A 409 8.85 -27.85 5.77
CA VAL A 409 8.44 -27.27 4.48
C VAL A 409 9.59 -26.49 3.85
N GLN A 410 10.32 -25.67 4.62
CA GLN A 410 11.46 -24.91 4.11
C GLN A 410 12.53 -25.86 3.53
N LYS A 411 12.91 -26.92 4.26
CA LYS A 411 13.86 -27.94 3.74
C LYS A 411 13.35 -28.60 2.47
N LEU A 412 12.07 -29.00 2.44
CA LEU A 412 11.46 -29.63 1.27
C LEU A 412 11.51 -28.71 0.04
N VAL A 413 11.14 -27.44 0.23
CA VAL A 413 11.12 -26.45 -0.84
C VAL A 413 12.52 -26.11 -1.34
N LEU A 414 13.46 -25.87 -0.42
CA LEU A 414 14.81 -25.43 -0.78
C LEU A 414 15.67 -26.55 -1.38
N LYS A 415 15.38 -27.83 -1.12
CA LYS A 415 15.98 -28.96 -1.86
C LYS A 415 15.80 -28.87 -3.38
N ARG A 416 14.75 -28.18 -3.84
CA ARG A 416 14.43 -27.99 -5.26
C ARG A 416 14.72 -26.56 -5.75
N SER A 417 15.24 -25.70 -4.88
CA SER A 417 15.55 -24.32 -5.23
C SER A 417 16.78 -24.25 -6.11
N LYS A 418 16.73 -23.39 -7.13
CA LYS A 418 17.88 -23.07 -7.99
C LYS A 418 18.95 -22.25 -7.26
N ARG A 419 18.62 -21.67 -6.10
CA ARG A 419 19.50 -20.77 -5.32
C ARG A 419 20.25 -21.47 -4.20
N GLY A 420 20.05 -22.78 -4.04
CA GLY A 420 20.67 -23.58 -2.99
C GLY A 420 19.71 -23.89 -1.83
N GLN A 421 20.23 -24.64 -0.85
CA GLN A 421 19.45 -25.20 0.26
C GLN A 421 19.52 -24.38 1.54
N THR A 422 20.46 -23.42 1.63
CA THR A 422 20.68 -22.60 2.81
C THR A 422 19.98 -21.24 2.64
N PRO A 423 18.95 -20.93 3.44
CA PRO A 423 18.28 -19.63 3.40
C PRO A 423 19.23 -18.50 3.80
N ILE A 424 18.96 -17.28 3.34
CA ILE A 424 19.69 -16.10 3.82
C ILE A 424 19.27 -15.72 5.24
N THR A 425 20.21 -15.16 6.01
CA THR A 425 19.99 -14.75 7.40
C THR A 425 19.95 -13.22 7.59
N GLY A 426 20.52 -12.46 6.65
CA GLY A 426 20.60 -11.00 6.66
C GLY A 426 19.41 -10.30 6.00
N ARG A 427 19.56 -8.99 5.74
CA ARG A 427 18.61 -8.25 4.90
C ARG A 427 18.84 -8.67 3.44
N PRO A 428 17.80 -8.92 2.63
CA PRO A 428 17.99 -9.43 1.27
C PRO A 428 18.87 -8.55 0.38
N ALA A 429 18.80 -7.24 0.54
CA ALA A 429 19.62 -6.31 -0.23
C ALA A 429 21.12 -6.36 0.10
N ASP A 430 21.52 -6.91 1.25
CA ASP A 430 22.95 -7.11 1.59
C ASP A 430 23.60 -8.19 0.70
N PHE A 431 22.80 -8.96 -0.04
CA PHE A 431 23.24 -9.98 -0.98
C PHE A 431 23.11 -9.53 -2.45
N LEU A 432 22.80 -8.26 -2.70
CA LEU A 432 22.72 -7.68 -4.03
C LEU A 432 23.96 -6.83 -4.32
N GLU A 433 24.58 -7.08 -5.47
CA GLU A 433 25.63 -6.20 -5.99
C GLU A 433 25.00 -4.89 -6.53
N PRO A 434 25.74 -3.76 -6.50
CA PRO A 434 25.29 -2.50 -7.08
C PRO A 434 24.85 -2.65 -8.55
N GLU A 435 23.74 -2.02 -8.91
CA GLU A 435 23.05 -2.29 -10.17
C GLU A 435 23.23 -1.16 -11.21
N LEU A 436 23.29 0.10 -10.76
CA LEU A 436 23.17 1.27 -11.64
C LEU A 436 24.29 1.38 -12.67
N VAL A 437 25.52 0.95 -12.32
CA VAL A 437 26.66 0.98 -13.24
C VAL A 437 26.45 0.05 -14.43
N GLU A 438 25.93 -1.14 -14.17
CA GLU A 438 25.69 -2.14 -15.21
C GLU A 438 24.45 -1.79 -16.03
N ASP A 439 23.39 -1.29 -15.37
CA ASP A 439 22.19 -0.81 -16.04
C ASP A 439 22.51 0.34 -17.00
N LYS A 440 23.38 1.29 -16.59
CA LYS A 440 23.85 2.39 -17.44
C LYS A 440 24.57 1.89 -18.69
N LYS A 441 25.38 0.83 -18.58
CA LYS A 441 26.05 0.23 -19.75
C LYS A 441 25.07 -0.43 -20.70
N LYS A 442 24.06 -1.13 -20.17
CA LYS A 442 23.06 -1.84 -20.98
C LYS A 442 22.14 -0.90 -21.74
N ILE A 443 21.65 0.15 -21.08
CA ILE A 443 20.73 1.11 -21.68
C ILE A 443 21.44 2.11 -22.61
N GLY A 444 22.74 2.34 -22.39
CA GLY A 444 23.57 3.21 -23.21
C GLY A 444 23.02 4.64 -23.31
N ASP A 445 23.11 5.23 -24.51
CA ASP A 445 22.72 6.63 -24.76
C ASP A 445 21.20 6.86 -24.78
N LEU A 446 20.39 5.81 -24.62
CA LEU A 446 18.94 5.96 -24.53
C LEU A 446 18.51 6.61 -23.21
N ALA A 447 19.23 6.37 -22.11
CA ALA A 447 19.02 7.06 -20.85
C ALA A 447 19.83 8.37 -20.84
N LYS A 448 19.15 9.52 -20.89
CA LYS A 448 19.79 10.84 -20.97
C LYS A 448 19.88 11.52 -19.60
N THR A 449 19.01 11.15 -18.67
CA THR A 449 19.02 11.65 -17.29
C THR A 449 19.08 10.52 -16.27
N GLU A 450 19.28 10.89 -15.00
CA GLU A 450 19.23 9.93 -13.88
C GLU A 450 17.81 9.35 -13.72
N GLU A 451 16.76 10.14 -13.96
CA GLU A 451 15.38 9.64 -13.98
C GLU A 451 15.16 8.54 -15.03
N ASP A 452 15.76 8.68 -16.21
CA ASP A 452 15.68 7.64 -17.25
C ASP A 452 16.38 6.35 -16.81
N LEU A 453 17.59 6.49 -16.24
CA LEU A 453 18.35 5.34 -15.73
C LEU A 453 17.58 4.62 -14.62
N LEU A 454 16.97 5.36 -13.69
CA LEU A 454 16.15 4.78 -12.63
C LEU A 454 14.88 4.13 -13.17
N THR A 455 14.25 4.72 -14.19
CA THR A 455 13.08 4.12 -14.86
C THR A 455 13.45 2.78 -15.49
N TYR A 456 14.60 2.70 -16.15
CA TYR A 456 15.14 1.45 -16.70
C TYR A 456 15.52 0.45 -15.60
N ALA A 457 16.26 0.87 -14.57
CA ALA A 457 16.70 -0.02 -13.49
C ALA A 457 15.51 -0.69 -12.78
N LEU A 458 14.44 0.07 -12.53
CA LEU A 458 13.21 -0.43 -11.91
C LEU A 458 12.41 -1.33 -12.87
N TYR A 459 12.35 -0.97 -14.16
CA TYR A 459 11.55 -1.64 -15.17
C TYR A 459 12.33 -1.81 -16.49
N PRO A 460 13.26 -2.77 -16.61
CA PRO A 460 14.15 -2.80 -17.78
C PRO A 460 13.43 -2.87 -19.13
N ALA A 461 12.44 -3.77 -19.25
CA ALA A 461 11.71 -3.95 -20.50
C ALA A 461 10.76 -2.77 -20.82
N THR A 462 9.89 -2.40 -19.89
CA THR A 462 8.89 -1.34 -20.15
C THR A 462 9.44 0.07 -20.02
N GLY A 463 10.45 0.26 -19.17
CA GLY A 463 11.22 1.49 -19.08
C GLY A 463 12.01 1.77 -20.35
N GLU A 464 12.76 0.79 -20.88
CA GLU A 464 13.44 0.96 -22.18
C GLU A 464 12.44 1.30 -23.30
N GLN A 465 11.32 0.56 -23.36
CA GLN A 465 10.27 0.82 -24.35
C GLN A 465 9.70 2.24 -24.23
N PHE A 466 9.44 2.70 -23.00
CA PHE A 466 8.98 4.05 -22.76
C PHE A 466 10.02 5.11 -23.16
N LEU A 467 11.31 4.89 -22.88
CA LEU A 467 12.37 5.84 -23.28
C LEU A 467 12.48 5.97 -24.80
N LYS A 468 12.28 4.87 -25.55
CA LYS A 468 12.18 4.92 -27.02
C LYS A 468 11.03 5.81 -27.48
N TRP A 469 9.88 5.75 -26.80
CA TRP A 469 8.75 6.65 -27.06
C TRP A 469 9.06 8.10 -26.69
N LYS A 470 9.58 8.33 -25.48
CA LYS A 470 9.93 9.66 -24.94
C LYS A 470 10.90 10.41 -25.85
N TYR A 471 11.86 9.71 -26.44
CA TYR A 471 12.87 10.30 -27.32
C TYR A 471 12.59 10.16 -28.82
N GLY A 472 11.39 9.72 -29.19
CA GLY A 472 10.97 9.64 -30.60
C GLY A 472 11.75 8.63 -31.44
N VAL A 473 12.39 7.65 -30.79
CA VAL A 473 13.01 6.50 -31.46
C VAL A 473 11.93 5.60 -32.04
N GLU A 474 10.80 5.46 -31.33
CA GLU A 474 9.62 4.74 -31.76
C GLU A 474 8.35 5.58 -31.50
N PRO A 475 7.31 5.46 -32.33
CA PRO A 475 6.04 6.15 -32.08
C PRO A 475 5.31 5.56 -30.88
N ILE A 476 4.61 6.41 -30.11
CA ILE A 476 3.69 5.95 -29.06
C ILE A 476 2.50 5.23 -29.72
N PRO A 477 2.14 4.00 -29.30
CA PRO A 477 0.96 3.30 -29.77
C PRO A 477 -0.34 4.07 -29.44
N ASP A 478 -1.35 4.02 -30.32
CA ASP A 478 -2.59 4.80 -30.12
C ASP A 478 -3.37 4.39 -28.86
N ASN A 479 -3.32 3.11 -28.48
CA ASN A 479 -3.92 2.62 -27.24
C ASN A 479 -3.23 3.14 -25.97
N VAL A 480 -2.01 3.68 -26.08
CA VAL A 480 -1.26 4.32 -25.00
C VAL A 480 -1.50 5.83 -24.97
N LYS A 481 -1.85 6.46 -26.10
CA LYS A 481 -2.19 7.89 -26.19
C LYS A 481 -3.57 8.23 -25.61
N SER A 482 -4.54 7.32 -25.75
CA SER A 482 -5.95 7.52 -25.38
C SER A 482 -6.24 7.22 -23.93
#